data_AF-A0A7W0KZ99-F1
#
_entry.id   AF-A0A7W0KZ99-F1
#
_cell.length_a   1.000
_cell.length_b   1.000
_cell.length_c   1.000
_cell.angle_alpha   90.00
_cell.angle_beta   90.00
_cell.angle_gamma   90.00
#
_symmetry.space_group_name_H-M   'P 1'
#
loop_
_entity.id
_entity.type
_entity.pdbx_description
1 polymer ?
#
loop_
_entity_poly.entity_id
_entity_poly.type
_entity_poly.pdbx_seq_one_letter_code
_entity_poly.pdbx_strand_id
1 'polypeptide(L)' 'DLAVWPLTGPSYAGAVADPIEAWLRCGPTTARHTVVNGELVVRDGHLVHPALDDRLTDHRRIATRIQGLDLR' A
#
# COMPACT_ATOMS: atom_id res chain seq x y z
N ASP A 1 2.68 -9.95 -13.38
CA ASP A 1 2.43 -9.09 -12.20
C ASP A 1 2.40 -7.63 -12.62
N LEU A 2 1.57 -6.83 -11.97
CA LEU A 2 1.32 -5.43 -12.31
C LEU A 2 1.08 -4.62 -11.04
N ALA A 3 1.58 -3.38 -10.99
CA ALA A 3 1.21 -2.41 -9.97
C ALA A 3 0.83 -1.08 -10.65
N VAL A 4 -0.20 -0.42 -10.11
CA VAL A 4 -0.84 0.76 -10.72
C VAL A 4 -0.86 1.89 -9.70
N TRP A 5 -0.35 3.05 -10.11
CA TRP A 5 -0.38 4.28 -9.31
C TRP A 5 -1.11 5.39 -10.06
N PRO A 6 -2.06 6.09 -9.40
CA PRO A 6 -2.69 7.26 -9.98
C PRO A 6 -1.76 8.47 -9.85
N LEU A 7 -1.50 9.17 -10.95
CA LEU A 7 -0.76 10.44 -10.99
C LEU A 7 -1.75 11.62 -11.00
N THR A 8 -2.60 11.66 -9.98
CA THR A 8 -3.70 12.62 -9.87
C THR A 8 -3.57 13.48 -8.62
N GLY A 9 -4.13 14.69 -8.67
CA GLY A 9 -4.17 15.59 -7.52
C GLY A 9 -2.97 16.53 -7.44
N PRO A 10 -2.94 17.42 -6.42
CA PRO A 10 -2.00 18.53 -6.35
C PRO A 10 -0.53 18.12 -6.34
N SER A 11 -0.19 16.94 -5.80
CA SER A 11 1.19 16.44 -5.75
C SER A 11 1.84 16.27 -7.14
N TYR A 12 1.04 16.09 -8.19
CA TYR A 12 1.53 15.92 -9.57
C TYR A 12 1.26 17.15 -10.45
N ALA A 13 0.77 18.25 -9.88
CA ALA A 13 0.50 19.47 -10.64
C ALA A 13 1.80 20.01 -11.27
N GLY A 14 1.78 20.21 -12.59
CA GLY A 14 2.95 20.68 -13.36
C GLY A 14 3.90 19.57 -13.83
N ALA A 15 3.73 18.33 -13.35
CA ALA A 15 4.50 17.17 -13.81
C ALA A 15 3.85 16.55 -15.07
N VAL A 16 3.87 17.31 -16.18
CA VAL A 16 3.10 17.02 -17.40
C VAL A 16 3.87 16.16 -18.41
N ALA A 17 5.20 16.31 -18.46
CA ALA A 17 6.02 15.77 -19.54
C ALA A 17 6.43 14.31 -19.34
N ASP A 18 6.69 13.91 -18.10
CA ASP A 18 7.19 12.57 -17.77
C ASP A 18 6.46 12.00 -16.54
N PRO A 19 5.54 11.03 -16.73
CA PRO A 19 4.81 10.42 -15.64
C PRO A 19 5.69 9.54 -14.73
N ILE A 20 6.82 9.02 -15.22
CA ILE A 20 7.74 8.20 -14.42
C ILE A 20 8.57 9.10 -13.50
N GLU A 21 9.08 10.22 -14.01
CA GLU A 21 9.76 11.22 -13.16
C GLU A 21 8.78 11.82 -12.13
N ALA A 22 7.55 12.13 -12.55
CA ALA A 22 6.49 12.60 -11.67
C ALA A 22 6.23 11.61 -10.52
N TRP A 23 6.08 10.32 -10.84
CA TRP A 23 5.92 9.24 -9.86
C TRP A 23 7.10 9.19 -8.88
N LEU A 24 8.33 9.20 -9.39
CA LEU A 24 9.53 9.06 -8.58
C LEU A 24 9.77 10.25 -7.62
N ARG A 25 9.53 11.49 -8.08
CA ARG A 25 9.81 12.70 -7.30
C ARG A 25 8.68 13.11 -6.38
N CYS A 26 7.44 12.89 -6.78
CA CYS A 26 6.28 13.32 -6.00
C CYS A 26 5.76 12.24 -5.04
N GLY A 27 6.24 11.00 -5.20
CA GLY A 27 6.15 9.94 -4.20
C GLY A 27 4.73 9.46 -3.92
N PRO A 28 4.21 8.47 -4.65
CA PRO A 28 3.05 7.76 -4.19
C PRO A 28 3.47 6.74 -3.13
N THR A 29 2.93 6.92 -1.94
CA THR A 29 3.19 6.02 -0.82
C THR A 29 2.57 4.64 -1.01
N THR A 30 1.47 4.52 -1.75
CA THR A 30 0.74 3.26 -1.93
C THR A 30 0.21 3.06 -3.36
N ALA A 31 0.30 1.83 -3.86
CA ALA A 31 -0.31 1.44 -5.13
C ALA A 31 -1.84 1.42 -5.01
N ARG A 32 -2.55 1.88 -6.03
CA ARG A 32 -4.02 1.76 -6.08
C ARG A 32 -4.43 0.32 -6.38
N HIS A 33 -3.76 -0.32 -7.33
CA HIS A 33 -3.98 -1.74 -7.64
C HIS A 33 -2.67 -2.48 -7.74
N THR A 34 -2.66 -3.71 -7.24
CA THR A 34 -1.56 -4.66 -7.43
C THR A 34 -2.16 -6.00 -7.85
N VAL A 35 -1.65 -6.57 -8.92
CA VAL A 35 -2.06 -7.86 -9.49
C VAL A 35 -0.89 -8.81 -9.45
N VAL A 36 -1.07 -9.97 -8.82
CA VAL A 36 -0.09 -11.06 -8.76
C VAL A 36 -0.72 -12.30 -9.36
N ASN A 37 -0.07 -12.90 -10.36
CA ASN A 37 -0.58 -14.09 -11.04
C ASN A 37 -2.03 -13.94 -11.56
N GLY A 38 -2.38 -12.75 -12.08
CA GLY A 38 -3.73 -12.46 -12.59
C GLY A 38 -4.76 -12.07 -11.52
N GLU A 39 -4.43 -12.18 -10.24
CA GLU A 39 -5.34 -11.88 -9.13
C GLU A 39 -5.04 -10.52 -8.48
N LEU A 40 -6.10 -9.75 -8.18
CA LEU A 40 -5.96 -8.50 -7.42
C LEU A 40 -5.62 -8.82 -5.96
N VAL A 41 -4.47 -8.32 -5.49
CA VAL A 41 -4.06 -8.38 -4.08
C VAL A 41 -4.20 -7.03 -3.38
N VAL A 42 -4.21 -5.93 -4.15
CA VAL A 42 -4.61 -4.59 -3.71
C VAL A 42 -5.68 -4.07 -4.67
N ARG A 43 -6.81 -3.57 -4.15
CA ARG A 43 -7.88 -2.93 -4.91
C ARG A 43 -8.22 -1.58 -4.29
N ASP A 44 -8.19 -0.53 -5.10
CA ASP A 44 -8.49 0.85 -4.68
C ASP A 44 -7.73 1.29 -3.44
N GLY A 45 -6.45 0.91 -3.34
CA GLY A 45 -5.56 1.22 -2.22
C GLY A 45 -5.73 0.32 -0.99
N HIS A 46 -6.62 -0.68 -1.05
CA HIS A 46 -6.90 -1.59 0.07
C HIS A 46 -6.39 -3.00 -0.25
N LEU A 47 -5.74 -3.65 0.73
CA LEU A 47 -5.44 -5.08 0.65
C LEU A 47 -6.75 -5.87 0.63
N VAL A 48 -6.89 -6.81 -0.30
CA VAL A 48 -8.13 -7.59 -0.48
C VAL A 48 -8.02 -9.06 -0.07
N HIS A 49 -6.92 -9.43 0.59
CA HIS A 49 -6.73 -10.81 1.05
C HIS A 49 -7.71 -11.13 2.20
N PRO A 50 -8.46 -12.24 2.15
CA PRO A 50 -9.52 -12.55 3.13
C PRO A 50 -8.99 -12.73 4.56
N ALA A 51 -7.75 -13.18 4.73
CA ALA A 51 -7.12 -13.34 6.04
C ALA A 51 -6.49 -12.05 6.61
N LEU A 52 -6.72 -10.87 6.02
CA LEU A 52 -6.06 -9.63 6.43
C LEU A 52 -6.28 -9.32 7.91
N ASP A 53 -7.53 -9.40 8.39
CA ASP A 53 -7.86 -9.06 9.78
C ASP A 53 -7.24 -10.03 10.79
N ASP A 54 -7.20 -11.32 10.47
CA ASP A 54 -6.52 -12.33 11.28
C ASP A 54 -5.02 -12.01 11.36
N ARG A 55 -4.39 -11.68 10.22
CA ARG A 55 -2.97 -11.32 10.18
C ARG A 55 -2.69 -10.05 10.96
N LEU A 56 -3.55 -9.04 10.90
CA LEU A 56 -3.40 -7.80 11.68
C LEU A 56 -3.59 -8.05 13.18
N THR A 57 -4.48 -8.97 13.56
CA THR A 57 -4.68 -9.40 14.95
C THR A 57 -3.43 -10.08 15.49
N ASP A 58 -2.88 -11.05 14.74
CA ASP A 58 -1.62 -11.71 15.08
C ASP A 58 -0.46 -10.74 15.14
N HIS A 59 -0.35 -9.86 14.14
CA HIS A 59 0.68 -8.84 14.09
C HIS A 59 0.66 -7.95 15.34
N ARG A 60 -0.53 -7.46 15.73
CA ARG A 60 -0.68 -6.64 16.93
C ARG A 60 -0.23 -7.41 18.18
N ARG A 61 -0.74 -8.63 18.38
CA ARG A 61 -0.35 -9.48 19.52
C ARG A 61 1.17 -9.68 19.60
N ILE A 62 1.80 -9.99 18.48
CA ILE A 62 3.25 -10.22 18.42
C ILE A 62 4.03 -8.93 18.66
N ALA A 63 3.60 -7.81 18.05
CA ALA A 63 4.22 -6.51 18.21
C ALA A 63 4.15 -6.01 19.66
N THR A 64 2.97 -6.11 20.30
CA THR A 64 2.77 -5.73 21.70
C THR A 64 3.68 -6.54 22.62
N ARG A 65 3.84 -7.85 22.37
CA ARG A 65 4.81 -8.69 23.09
C ARG A 65 6.24 -8.22 22.94
N ILE A 66 6.69 -7.99 21.71
CA ILE A 66 8.05 -7.55 21.40
C ILE A 66 8.34 -6.19 22.05
N GLN A 67 7.35 -5.31 22.07
CA GLN A 67 7.45 -3.97 22.65
C GLN A 67 7.34 -3.97 24.19
N GLY A 68 7.09 -5.12 24.83
CA GLY A 68 6.91 -5.22 26.27
C GLY A 68 5.62 -4.58 26.79
N LEU A 69 4.64 -4.37 25.90
CA LEU A 69 3.34 -3.77 26.23
C LEU A 69 2.31 -4.80 26.71
N ASP A 70 2.67 -6.09 26.68
CA ASP A 70 1.84 -7.22 27.16
C ASP A 70 1.79 -7.34 28.69
N LEU A 71 2.57 -6.55 29.43
CA LEU A 71 2.60 -6.59 30.90
C LEU A 71 1.58 -5.63 31.52
N ARG A 72 0.32 -6.11 31.63
CA ARG A 72 -0.63 -5.78 32.70
C ARG A 72 -1.47 -7.01 33.04
#